data_AF-A0A7L4TLE3-F1
#
_entry.id   AF-A0A7L4TLE3-F1
#
_cell.length_a   1.000
_cell.length_b   1.000
_cell.length_c   1.000
_cell.angle_alpha   90.00
_cell.angle_beta   90.00
_cell.angle_gamma   90.00
#
_symmetry.space_group_name_H-M   'P 1'
#
loop_
_entity.id
_entity.type
_entity.pdbx_description
1 polymer ?
#
loop_
_entity_poly.entity_id
_entity_poly.type
_entity_poly.pdbx_seq_one_letter_code
_entity_poly.pdbx_strand_id
1 'polypeptide(L)'
;LGPTYQEINHTLKHLKEWMEPEKVKTPASHVGSVGKIHYEPYGVALIIAPWNYPLQLALSPLVGAMSAGNCAIVKPSELTPHTSKAIAKLLDQTFDEAYIKTVEGAVDVSQALLKEPFDYIFFTGSVGVGKIVMEAASKSLTPITLELGGKSPAIVHEDAKLDLAAKRIAWGKFLNAGQTCVAPDYVLVHEKVYPAFLKKVKKHTKALFDKALFKGTYPQVVSGRHLERLAGFLSDGQVELGG
;
A
#
# COMPACT_ATOMS: atom_id res chain seq x y z
N LEU A 1 6.21 -4.47 12.33
CA LEU A 1 7.38 -3.73 11.81
C LEU A 1 8.21 -4.50 10.76
N GLY A 2 8.06 -5.84 10.63
CA GLY A 2 8.91 -6.68 9.77
C GLY A 2 9.16 -6.15 8.35
N PRO A 3 8.13 -5.87 7.54
CA PRO A 3 8.34 -5.37 6.17
C PRO A 3 9.12 -4.06 6.10
N THR A 4 8.85 -3.10 6.99
CA THR A 4 9.58 -1.83 7.05
C THR A 4 11.05 -2.02 7.39
N TYR A 5 11.38 -2.92 8.34
CA TYR A 5 12.78 -3.23 8.63
C TYR A 5 13.47 -3.97 7.49
N GLN A 6 12.76 -4.85 6.79
CA GLN A 6 13.28 -5.50 5.60
C GLN A 6 13.62 -4.49 4.51
N GLU A 7 12.75 -3.50 4.30
CA GLU A 7 12.99 -2.38 3.37
C GLU A 7 14.27 -1.63 3.75
N ILE A 8 14.37 -1.18 5.01
CA ILE A 8 15.56 -0.45 5.50
C ILE A 8 16.84 -1.28 5.31
N ASN A 9 16.83 -2.56 5.70
CA ASN A 9 18.00 -3.43 5.60
C ASN A 9 18.38 -3.70 4.14
N HIS A 10 17.39 -3.88 3.27
CA HIS A 10 17.61 -4.06 1.84
C HIS A 10 18.24 -2.81 1.24
N THR A 11 17.64 -1.63 1.49
CA THR A 11 18.16 -0.35 1.04
C THR A 11 19.59 -0.12 1.54
N LEU A 12 19.87 -0.29 2.83
CA LEU A 12 21.23 -0.11 3.38
C LEU A 12 22.27 -1.02 2.72
N LYS A 13 21.88 -2.25 2.37
CA LYS A 13 22.76 -3.22 1.73
C LYS A 13 23.11 -2.83 0.30
N HIS A 14 22.18 -2.23 -0.44
CA HIS A 14 22.31 -2.02 -1.89
C HIS A 14 22.52 -0.55 -2.29
N LEU A 15 22.27 0.41 -1.40
CA LEU A 15 22.28 1.84 -1.72
C LEU A 15 23.58 2.31 -2.40
N LYS A 16 24.75 1.85 -1.93
CA LYS A 16 26.03 2.24 -2.54
C LYS A 16 26.11 1.84 -4.00
N GLU A 17 25.66 0.65 -4.34
CA GLU A 17 25.63 0.13 -5.72
C GLU A 17 24.62 0.93 -6.56
N TRP A 18 23.43 1.20 -6.02
CA TRP A 18 22.38 1.97 -6.72
C TRP A 18 22.77 3.41 -7.05
N MET A 19 23.69 4.00 -6.27
CA MET A 19 24.20 5.35 -6.50
C MET A 19 25.32 5.40 -7.56
N GLU A 20 25.88 4.27 -7.98
CA GLU A 20 26.96 4.25 -8.97
C GLU A 20 26.44 4.61 -10.37
N PRO A 21 27.20 5.40 -11.16
CA PRO A 21 26.82 5.67 -12.54
C PRO A 21 26.79 4.40 -13.39
N GLU A 22 25.67 4.16 -14.08
CA GLU A 22 25.49 2.99 -14.91
C GLU A 22 26.06 3.23 -16.31
N LYS A 23 27.04 2.43 -16.74
CA LYS A 23 27.57 2.52 -18.12
C LYS A 23 26.55 1.95 -19.10
N VAL A 24 26.24 2.71 -20.15
CA VAL A 24 25.27 2.31 -21.17
C VAL A 24 25.88 2.30 -22.57
N LYS A 25 25.27 1.52 -23.46
CA LYS A 25 25.72 1.42 -24.85
C LYS A 25 25.66 2.79 -25.52
N THR A 26 26.80 3.23 -26.04
CA THR A 26 26.92 4.51 -26.74
C THR A 26 26.51 4.35 -28.20
N PRO A 27 25.61 5.20 -28.74
CA PRO A 27 25.23 5.15 -30.14
C PRO A 27 26.42 5.38 -31.08
N ALA A 28 26.39 4.75 -32.25
CA ALA A 28 27.45 4.88 -33.25
C ALA A 28 27.65 6.31 -33.76
N SER A 29 26.67 7.21 -33.58
CA SER A 29 26.82 8.64 -33.90
C SER A 29 27.78 9.38 -32.95
N HIS A 30 28.15 8.80 -31.82
CA HIS A 30 28.97 9.43 -30.77
C HIS A 30 30.29 8.67 -30.54
N VAL A 31 30.92 8.17 -31.61
CA VAL A 31 32.22 7.47 -31.54
C VAL A 31 33.24 8.32 -30.78
N GLY A 32 33.99 7.69 -29.86
CA GLY A 32 34.98 8.36 -29.01
C GLY A 32 34.44 8.86 -27.68
N SER A 33 33.13 8.70 -27.40
CA SER A 33 32.51 9.05 -26.12
C SER A 33 32.10 7.80 -25.31
N VAL A 34 31.75 8.02 -24.03
CA VAL A 34 31.24 6.99 -23.12
C VAL A 34 29.90 7.43 -22.54
N GLY A 35 28.84 6.68 -22.83
CA GLY A 35 27.51 6.86 -22.26
C GLY A 35 27.43 6.36 -20.82
N LYS A 36 26.85 7.18 -19.94
CA LYS A 36 26.53 6.84 -18.55
C LYS A 36 25.17 7.40 -18.15
N ILE A 37 24.48 6.72 -17.25
CA ILE A 37 23.29 7.21 -16.54
C ILE A 37 23.74 7.62 -15.13
N HIS A 38 23.31 8.81 -14.71
CA HIS A 38 23.48 9.31 -13.36
C HIS A 38 22.09 9.51 -12.75
N TYR A 39 21.89 9.02 -11.52
CA TYR A 39 20.65 9.18 -10.78
C TYR A 39 20.81 10.31 -9.76
N GLU A 40 19.88 11.27 -9.78
CA GLU A 40 19.86 12.46 -8.93
C GLU A 40 18.52 12.56 -8.19
N PRO A 41 18.48 13.16 -6.98
CA PRO A 41 17.23 13.38 -6.27
C PRO A 41 16.28 14.28 -7.07
N TYR A 42 14.97 14.05 -6.92
CA TYR A 42 13.95 14.97 -7.44
C TYR A 42 13.93 16.28 -6.65
N GLY A 43 14.07 16.23 -5.32
CA GLY A 43 14.00 17.39 -4.43
C GLY A 43 13.18 17.08 -3.18
N VAL A 44 11.96 17.61 -3.09
CA VAL A 44 11.01 17.40 -1.99
C VAL A 44 9.88 16.46 -2.42
N ALA A 45 9.79 15.31 -1.75
CA ALA A 45 8.72 14.34 -1.98
C ALA A 45 7.55 14.53 -1.00
N LEU A 46 6.31 14.49 -1.50
CA LEU A 46 5.10 14.38 -0.68
C LEU A 46 4.64 12.92 -0.64
N ILE A 47 4.52 12.35 0.55
CA ILE A 47 4.02 10.98 0.76
C ILE A 47 2.68 11.04 1.48
N ILE A 48 1.60 10.67 0.79
CA ILE A 48 0.25 10.60 1.36
C ILE A 48 -0.11 9.15 1.60
N ALA A 49 -0.13 8.75 2.88
CA ALA A 49 -0.28 7.36 3.30
C ALA A 49 -1.75 7.00 3.60
N PRO A 50 -2.16 5.74 3.38
CA PRO A 50 -3.49 5.24 3.67
C PRO A 50 -3.58 4.73 5.12
N TRP A 51 -4.77 4.30 5.52
CA TRP A 51 -5.06 3.90 6.90
C TRP A 51 -4.93 2.39 7.19
N ASN A 52 -4.91 1.54 6.18
CA ASN A 52 -5.07 0.09 6.39
C ASN A 52 -3.80 -0.61 6.87
N TYR A 53 -2.64 -0.14 6.46
CA TYR A 53 -1.33 -0.51 7.01
C TYR A 53 -0.53 0.76 7.28
N PRO A 54 -0.99 1.59 8.23
CA PRO A 54 -0.69 3.03 8.29
C PRO A 54 0.79 3.32 8.56
N LEU A 55 1.46 2.41 9.27
CA LEU A 55 2.89 2.53 9.52
C LEU A 55 3.74 2.13 8.32
N GLN A 56 3.47 0.94 7.75
CA GLN A 56 4.25 0.43 6.62
C GLN A 56 4.11 1.34 5.40
N LEU A 57 2.88 1.73 5.07
CA LEU A 57 2.58 2.50 3.86
C LEU A 57 2.92 3.99 3.99
N ALA A 58 3.33 4.46 5.18
CA ALA A 58 3.97 5.76 5.37
C ALA A 58 5.50 5.64 5.31
N LEU A 59 6.08 4.66 6.03
CA LEU A 59 7.52 4.59 6.21
C LEU A 59 8.27 3.90 5.06
N SER A 60 7.69 2.91 4.40
CA SER A 60 8.38 2.25 3.27
C SER A 60 8.61 3.22 2.09
N PRO A 61 7.64 4.04 1.65
CA PRO A 61 7.89 5.08 0.65
C PRO A 61 8.91 6.12 1.13
N LEU A 62 8.92 6.45 2.43
CA LEU A 62 9.90 7.37 3.01
C LEU A 62 11.33 6.84 2.90
N VAL A 63 11.54 5.54 3.17
CA VAL A 63 12.85 4.89 2.99
C VAL A 63 13.32 5.06 1.55
N GLY A 64 12.45 4.83 0.56
CA GLY A 64 12.77 5.06 -0.85
C GLY A 64 13.14 6.52 -1.14
N ALA A 65 12.31 7.48 -0.72
CA ALA A 65 12.55 8.91 -0.93
C ALA A 65 13.90 9.37 -0.34
N MET A 66 14.18 8.98 0.91
CA MET A 66 15.44 9.31 1.58
C MET A 66 16.65 8.66 0.89
N SER A 67 16.52 7.40 0.48
CA SER A 67 17.59 6.68 -0.19
C SER A 67 17.95 7.26 -1.56
N ALA A 68 16.97 7.87 -2.23
CA ALA A 68 17.19 8.63 -3.46
C ALA A 68 17.72 10.05 -3.22
N GLY A 69 17.95 10.46 -1.96
CA GLY A 69 18.51 11.76 -1.60
C GLY A 69 17.49 12.90 -1.47
N ASN A 70 16.19 12.60 -1.38
CA ASN A 70 15.13 13.61 -1.29
C ASN A 70 14.86 14.03 0.16
N CYS A 71 14.43 15.28 0.34
CA CYS A 71 13.65 15.67 1.52
C CYS A 71 12.23 15.14 1.37
N ALA A 72 11.48 14.99 2.47
CA ALA A 72 10.12 14.47 2.39
C ALA A 72 9.15 15.06 3.41
N ILE A 73 7.91 15.27 2.95
CA ILE A 73 6.75 15.51 3.80
C ILE A 73 5.89 14.25 3.83
N VAL A 74 5.64 13.72 5.04
CA VAL A 74 4.78 12.55 5.25
C VAL A 74 3.44 13.02 5.80
N LYS A 75 2.36 12.65 5.12
CA LYS A 75 0.97 12.87 5.55
C LYS A 75 0.33 11.52 5.89
N PRO A 76 0.29 11.11 7.18
CA PRO A 76 -0.42 9.92 7.60
C PRO A 76 -1.94 10.09 7.50
N SER A 77 -2.68 8.98 7.46
CA SER A 77 -4.14 9.03 7.40
C SER A 77 -4.77 9.37 8.76
N GLU A 78 -5.69 10.33 8.74
CA GLU A 78 -6.54 10.76 9.83
C GLU A 78 -7.47 9.66 10.38
N LEU A 79 -7.73 8.61 9.60
CA LEU A 79 -8.53 7.46 10.03
C LEU A 79 -7.80 6.54 11.02
N THR A 80 -6.50 6.77 11.24
CA THR A 80 -5.67 6.05 12.22
C THR A 80 -4.92 7.02 13.14
N PRO A 81 -5.64 7.82 13.95
CA PRO A 81 -5.05 8.96 14.66
C PRO A 81 -3.96 8.57 15.67
N HIS A 82 -4.09 7.40 16.30
CA HIS A 82 -3.07 6.92 17.24
C HIS A 82 -1.75 6.57 16.52
N THR A 83 -1.83 5.92 15.37
CA THR A 83 -0.65 5.60 14.56
C THR A 83 -0.06 6.84 13.91
N SER A 84 -0.91 7.77 13.44
CA SER A 84 -0.49 9.07 12.90
C SER A 84 0.37 9.84 13.91
N LYS A 85 -0.11 9.99 15.14
CA LYS A 85 0.64 10.64 16.23
C LYS A 85 1.93 9.91 16.58
N ALA A 86 1.93 8.58 16.55
CA ALA A 86 3.12 7.79 16.81
C ALA A 86 4.18 7.97 15.70
N ILE A 87 3.77 8.05 14.44
CA ILE A 87 4.64 8.35 13.30
C ILE A 87 5.21 9.76 13.43
N ALA A 88 4.37 10.76 13.69
CA ALA A 88 4.79 12.15 13.85
C ALA A 88 5.86 12.26 14.95
N LYS A 89 5.57 11.73 16.14
CA LYS A 89 6.52 11.72 17.25
C LYS A 89 7.82 11.00 16.90
N LEU A 90 7.75 9.85 16.22
CA LEU A 90 8.94 9.09 15.82
C LEU A 90 9.82 9.92 14.88
N LEU A 91 9.23 10.50 13.82
CA LEU A 91 9.98 11.23 12.80
C LEU A 91 10.55 12.54 13.36
N ASP A 92 9.77 13.28 14.15
CA ASP A 92 10.22 14.52 14.81
C ASP A 92 11.38 14.28 15.80
N GLN A 93 11.45 13.10 16.41
CA GLN A 93 12.55 12.73 17.31
C GLN A 93 13.78 12.19 16.58
N THR A 94 13.63 11.79 15.32
CA THR A 94 14.69 11.09 14.56
C THR A 94 15.38 12.01 13.56
N PHE A 95 14.64 12.96 12.98
CA PHE A 95 15.12 13.79 11.87
C PHE A 95 14.90 15.28 12.15
N ASP A 96 15.78 16.11 11.60
CA ASP A 96 15.53 17.54 11.51
C ASP A 96 14.34 17.79 10.57
N GLU A 97 13.44 18.71 10.96
CA GLU A 97 12.26 19.03 10.17
C GLU A 97 12.57 19.63 8.81
N ALA A 98 13.77 20.19 8.63
CA ALA A 98 14.26 20.65 7.34
C ALA A 98 14.45 19.50 6.33
N TYR A 99 14.62 18.26 6.80
CA TYR A 99 14.78 17.08 5.93
C TYR A 99 13.51 16.25 5.85
N ILE A 100 12.88 15.96 7.00
CA ILE A 100 11.70 15.11 7.07
C ILE A 100 10.67 15.73 7.99
N LYS A 101 9.49 16.03 7.47
CA LYS A 101 8.38 16.59 8.25
C LYS A 101 7.13 15.74 8.17
N THR A 102 6.47 15.53 9.31
CA THR A 102 5.12 14.98 9.33
C THR A 102 4.09 16.10 9.36
N VAL A 103 3.06 16.01 8.53
CA VAL A 103 1.92 16.93 8.56
C VAL A 103 0.65 16.12 8.75
N GLU A 104 0.02 16.27 9.92
CA GLU A 104 -1.25 15.60 10.24
C GLU A 104 -2.44 16.45 9.81
N GLY A 105 -3.55 15.79 9.46
CA GLY A 105 -4.80 16.47 9.12
C GLY A 105 -5.69 15.64 8.20
N ALA A 106 -6.87 16.16 7.89
CA ALA A 106 -7.84 15.47 7.04
C ALA A 106 -7.71 15.95 5.58
N VAL A 107 -8.85 16.10 4.90
CA VAL A 107 -8.93 16.45 3.47
C VAL A 107 -8.43 17.86 3.19
N ASP A 108 -8.75 18.81 4.05
CA ASP A 108 -8.34 20.22 3.97
C ASP A 108 -6.82 20.37 3.96
N VAL A 109 -6.13 19.67 4.86
CA VAL A 109 -4.67 19.66 4.93
C VAL A 109 -4.07 18.99 3.70
N SER A 110 -4.63 17.87 3.24
CA SER A 110 -4.19 17.23 2.00
C SER A 110 -4.36 18.14 0.78
N GLN A 111 -5.46 18.90 0.70
CA GLN A 111 -5.69 19.86 -0.38
C GLN A 111 -4.76 21.08 -0.32
N ALA A 112 -4.40 21.53 0.89
CA ALA A 112 -3.41 22.59 1.07
C ALA A 112 -2.02 22.11 0.60
N LEU A 113 -1.57 20.94 1.08
CA LEU A 113 -0.31 20.35 0.65
C LEU A 113 -0.25 20.16 -0.87
N LEU A 114 -1.30 19.65 -1.51
CA LEU A 114 -1.31 19.45 -2.96
C LEU A 114 -1.22 20.74 -3.79
N LYS A 115 -1.29 21.94 -3.17
CA LYS A 115 -1.04 23.23 -3.85
C LYS A 115 0.42 23.67 -3.76
N GLU A 116 1.21 23.06 -2.89
CA GLU A 116 2.62 23.37 -2.70
C GLU A 116 3.48 22.73 -3.81
N PRO A 117 4.63 23.33 -4.17
CA PRO A 117 5.45 22.91 -5.30
C PRO A 117 6.34 21.71 -4.94
N PHE A 118 5.78 20.51 -4.85
CA PHE A 118 6.55 19.28 -4.65
C PHE A 118 7.22 18.82 -5.94
N ASP A 119 8.40 18.22 -5.82
CA ASP A 119 9.16 17.64 -6.94
C ASP A 119 8.74 16.19 -7.23
N TYR A 120 8.07 15.54 -6.27
CA TYR A 120 7.50 14.21 -6.44
C TYR A 120 6.31 13.99 -5.50
N ILE A 121 5.23 13.33 -5.97
CA ILE A 121 4.10 12.95 -5.10
C ILE A 121 3.88 11.43 -5.12
N PHE A 122 3.95 10.81 -3.95
CA PHE A 122 3.62 9.41 -3.74
C PHE A 122 2.29 9.32 -2.98
N PHE A 123 1.27 8.76 -3.61
CA PHE A 123 -0.06 8.58 -3.01
C PHE A 123 -0.45 7.11 -3.01
N THR A 124 -0.92 6.63 -1.86
CA THR A 124 -1.62 5.35 -1.77
C THR A 124 -3.05 5.55 -1.27
N GLY A 125 -4.04 5.03 -1.99
CA GLY A 125 -5.43 5.14 -1.57
C GLY A 125 -6.45 4.79 -2.65
N SER A 126 -7.55 5.55 -2.68
CA SER A 126 -8.66 5.28 -3.59
C SER A 126 -8.45 5.89 -4.97
N VAL A 127 -9.04 5.27 -6.01
CA VAL A 127 -9.01 5.80 -7.39
C VAL A 127 -9.57 7.21 -7.48
N GLY A 128 -10.65 7.51 -6.76
CA GLY A 128 -11.26 8.85 -6.76
C GLY A 128 -10.30 9.92 -6.26
N VAL A 129 -9.60 9.67 -5.16
CA VAL A 129 -8.61 10.61 -4.61
C VAL A 129 -7.33 10.63 -5.45
N GLY A 130 -6.90 9.49 -6.01
CA GLY A 130 -5.75 9.44 -6.91
C GLY A 130 -5.90 10.35 -8.13
N LYS A 131 -7.11 10.46 -8.68
CA LYS A 131 -7.43 11.43 -9.75
C LYS A 131 -7.25 12.88 -9.30
N ILE A 132 -7.67 13.21 -8.08
CA ILE A 132 -7.51 14.57 -7.50
C ILE A 132 -6.01 14.89 -7.32
N VAL A 133 -5.22 13.93 -6.83
CA VAL A 133 -3.77 14.07 -6.70
C VAL A 133 -3.12 14.33 -8.06
N MET A 134 -3.48 13.55 -9.08
CA MET A 134 -2.98 13.73 -10.44
C MET A 134 -3.36 15.09 -11.04
N GLU A 135 -4.60 15.54 -10.82
CA GLU A 135 -5.05 16.86 -11.27
C GLU A 135 -4.22 17.98 -10.62
N ALA A 136 -3.97 17.90 -9.31
CA ALA A 136 -3.13 18.86 -8.62
C ALA A 136 -1.69 18.85 -9.14
N ALA A 137 -1.08 17.67 -9.26
CA ALA A 137 0.28 17.49 -9.77
C ALA A 137 0.47 18.02 -11.19
N SER A 138 -0.57 17.97 -12.03
CA SER A 138 -0.51 18.49 -13.40
C SER A 138 -0.26 19.99 -13.49
N LYS A 139 -0.57 20.76 -12.43
CA LYS A 139 -0.39 22.23 -12.40
C LYS A 139 1.07 22.65 -12.32
N SER A 140 1.91 21.79 -11.72
CA SER A 140 3.36 21.98 -11.55
C SER A 140 4.19 21.00 -12.37
N LEU A 141 3.54 20.14 -13.17
CA LEU A 141 4.18 19.04 -13.91
C LEU A 141 4.95 18.07 -12.99
N THR A 142 4.48 17.91 -11.76
CA THR A 142 5.10 17.06 -10.76
C THR A 142 4.89 15.57 -11.11
N PRO A 143 5.95 14.76 -11.19
CA PRO A 143 5.83 13.32 -11.35
C PRO A 143 5.14 12.67 -10.14
N ILE A 144 4.38 11.61 -10.39
CA ILE A 144 3.58 10.94 -9.37
C ILE A 144 3.73 9.43 -9.38
N THR A 145 3.58 8.82 -8.21
CA THR A 145 3.25 7.39 -8.05
C THR A 145 1.88 7.28 -7.39
N LEU A 146 0.97 6.51 -8.02
CA LEU A 146 -0.38 6.27 -7.51
C LEU A 146 -0.58 4.77 -7.24
N GLU A 147 -0.49 4.38 -5.97
CA GLU A 147 -0.77 3.03 -5.49
C GLU A 147 -2.26 2.91 -5.13
N LEU A 148 -3.04 2.38 -6.07
CA LEU A 148 -4.50 2.38 -5.99
C LEU A 148 -5.08 0.99 -5.74
N GLY A 149 -6.39 0.93 -5.48
CA GLY A 149 -7.12 -0.31 -5.31
C GLY A 149 -7.77 -0.84 -6.59
N GLY A 150 -8.42 -1.99 -6.44
CA GLY A 150 -9.23 -2.64 -7.47
C GLY A 150 -9.91 -3.88 -6.90
N LYS A 151 -10.41 -4.77 -7.77
CA LYS A 151 -10.93 -6.07 -7.39
C LYS A 151 -9.95 -7.15 -7.86
N SER A 152 -9.07 -7.63 -6.98
CA SER A 152 -8.09 -8.67 -7.32
C SER A 152 -8.76 -10.05 -7.43
N PRO A 153 -8.85 -10.66 -8.62
CA PRO A 153 -9.45 -11.98 -8.77
C PRO A 153 -8.54 -13.09 -8.24
N ALA A 154 -9.13 -14.12 -7.63
CA ALA A 154 -8.48 -15.41 -7.43
C ALA A 154 -9.15 -16.46 -8.33
N ILE A 155 -8.40 -17.08 -9.23
CA ILE A 155 -8.93 -18.09 -10.17
C ILE A 155 -8.50 -19.48 -9.69
N VAL A 156 -9.47 -20.39 -9.53
CA VAL A 156 -9.28 -21.78 -9.08
C VAL A 156 -9.74 -22.72 -10.19
N HIS A 157 -8.76 -23.31 -10.88
CA HIS A 157 -8.98 -24.26 -11.98
C HIS A 157 -9.29 -25.68 -11.47
N GLU A 158 -9.77 -26.56 -12.35
CA GLU A 158 -10.22 -27.91 -11.97
C GLU A 158 -9.12 -28.83 -11.42
N ASP A 159 -7.87 -28.59 -11.81
CA ASP A 159 -6.66 -29.33 -11.40
C ASP A 159 -5.95 -28.70 -10.19
N ALA A 160 -6.52 -27.63 -9.62
CA ALA A 160 -5.92 -26.94 -8.50
C ALA A 160 -5.82 -27.85 -7.25
N LYS A 161 -4.74 -27.66 -6.48
CA LYS A 161 -4.60 -28.26 -5.14
C LYS A 161 -5.58 -27.57 -4.18
N LEU A 162 -6.84 -27.99 -4.18
CA LEU A 162 -7.96 -27.27 -3.55
C LEU A 162 -7.75 -26.95 -2.07
N ASP A 163 -7.11 -27.85 -1.32
CA ASP A 163 -6.88 -27.62 0.11
C ASP A 163 -5.91 -26.46 0.36
N LEU A 164 -4.82 -26.43 -0.40
CA LEU A 164 -3.82 -25.37 -0.33
C LEU A 164 -4.38 -24.05 -0.86
N ALA A 165 -5.11 -24.09 -1.98
CA ALA A 165 -5.77 -22.92 -2.57
C ALA A 165 -6.75 -22.30 -1.58
N ALA A 166 -7.66 -23.10 -1.02
CA ALA A 166 -8.64 -22.64 -0.03
C ALA A 166 -7.97 -22.04 1.22
N LYS A 167 -6.92 -22.68 1.75
CA LYS A 167 -6.18 -22.16 2.91
C LYS A 167 -5.54 -20.79 2.64
N ARG A 168 -4.87 -20.65 1.49
CA ARG A 168 -4.17 -19.40 1.12
C ARG A 168 -5.15 -18.27 0.80
N ILE A 169 -6.23 -18.57 0.08
CA ILE A 169 -7.27 -17.59 -0.24
C ILE A 169 -7.97 -17.12 1.05
N ALA A 170 -8.36 -18.04 1.94
CA ALA A 170 -8.97 -17.68 3.21
C ALA A 170 -8.04 -16.80 4.05
N TRP A 171 -6.77 -17.18 4.19
CA TRP A 171 -5.78 -16.36 4.91
C TRP A 171 -5.65 -14.96 4.30
N GLY A 172 -5.48 -14.86 2.98
CA GLY A 172 -5.33 -13.58 2.29
C GLY A 172 -6.57 -12.69 2.34
N LYS A 173 -7.78 -13.27 2.26
CA LYS A 173 -9.04 -12.52 2.29
C LYS A 173 -9.33 -11.92 3.66
N PHE A 174 -9.07 -12.66 4.73
CA PHE A 174 -9.51 -12.29 6.08
C PHE A 174 -8.39 -11.68 6.94
N LEU A 175 -7.14 -11.67 6.46
CA LEU A 175 -6.09 -10.85 7.06
C LEU A 175 -6.55 -9.37 7.09
N ASN A 176 -6.33 -8.69 8.22
CA ASN A 176 -6.74 -7.29 8.43
C ASN A 176 -8.24 -7.03 8.17
N ALA A 177 -9.11 -8.02 8.42
CA ALA A 177 -10.52 -7.98 8.05
C ALA A 177 -10.78 -7.71 6.55
N GLY A 178 -9.84 -8.12 5.69
CA GLY A 178 -9.91 -7.93 4.24
C GLY A 178 -9.65 -6.51 3.77
N GLN A 179 -9.22 -5.61 4.67
CA GLN A 179 -8.88 -4.22 4.35
C GLN A 179 -7.48 -4.14 3.75
N THR A 180 -7.25 -4.81 2.63
CA THR A 180 -5.94 -4.95 1.99
C THR A 180 -6.08 -4.80 0.48
N CYS A 181 -5.31 -3.90 -0.13
CA CYS A 181 -5.46 -3.58 -1.56
C CYS A 181 -5.25 -4.79 -2.48
N VAL A 182 -4.40 -5.73 -2.07
CA VAL A 182 -4.06 -6.96 -2.79
C VAL A 182 -4.76 -8.21 -2.23
N ALA A 183 -5.74 -8.05 -1.34
CA ALA A 183 -6.53 -9.20 -0.88
C ALA A 183 -7.29 -9.82 -2.06
N PRO A 184 -7.48 -11.15 -2.09
CA PRO A 184 -8.43 -11.77 -2.99
C PRO A 184 -9.81 -11.11 -2.80
N ASP A 185 -10.28 -10.36 -3.78
CA ASP A 185 -11.54 -9.64 -3.65
C ASP A 185 -12.70 -10.61 -3.84
N TYR A 186 -12.65 -11.37 -4.94
CA TYR A 186 -13.58 -12.42 -5.33
C TYR A 186 -12.85 -13.64 -5.88
N VAL A 187 -13.54 -14.78 -5.91
CA VAL A 187 -12.99 -16.05 -6.41
C VAL A 187 -13.82 -16.53 -7.60
N LEU A 188 -13.14 -16.88 -8.69
CA LEU A 188 -13.72 -17.60 -9.83
C LEU A 188 -13.27 -19.06 -9.73
N VAL A 189 -14.21 -19.99 -9.60
CA VAL A 189 -13.92 -21.40 -9.36
C VAL A 189 -14.53 -22.24 -10.47
N HIS A 190 -13.76 -23.17 -11.03
CA HIS A 190 -14.28 -24.11 -12.00
C HIS A 190 -15.43 -24.94 -11.39
N GLU A 191 -16.55 -25.05 -12.11
CA GLU A 191 -17.80 -25.65 -11.61
C GLU A 191 -17.62 -27.04 -11.00
N LYS A 192 -16.83 -27.92 -11.66
CA LYS A 192 -16.52 -29.29 -11.20
C LYS A 192 -15.93 -29.36 -9.79
N VAL A 193 -15.18 -28.34 -9.37
CA VAL A 193 -14.49 -28.32 -8.06
C VAL A 193 -15.14 -27.38 -7.06
N TYR A 194 -16.14 -26.59 -7.46
CA TYR A 194 -16.78 -25.59 -6.61
C TYR A 194 -17.30 -26.15 -5.27
N PRO A 195 -18.07 -27.27 -5.22
CA PRO A 195 -18.58 -27.77 -3.95
C PRO A 195 -17.46 -28.20 -2.98
N ALA A 196 -16.42 -28.85 -3.51
CA ALA A 196 -15.27 -29.29 -2.72
C ALA A 196 -14.43 -28.11 -2.22
N PHE A 197 -14.22 -27.10 -3.07
CA PHE A 197 -13.52 -25.88 -2.73
C PHE A 197 -14.26 -25.08 -1.64
N LEU A 198 -15.58 -24.88 -1.80
CA LEU A 198 -16.40 -24.16 -0.83
C LEU A 198 -16.31 -24.78 0.57
N LYS A 199 -16.43 -26.11 0.68
CA LYS A 199 -16.26 -26.82 1.96
C LYS A 199 -14.90 -26.56 2.60
N LYS A 200 -13.83 -26.53 1.79
CA LYS A 200 -12.45 -26.30 2.25
C LYS A 200 -12.22 -24.85 2.69
N VAL A 201 -12.76 -23.88 1.94
CA VAL A 201 -12.68 -22.46 2.34
C VAL A 201 -13.38 -22.27 3.68
N LYS A 202 -14.60 -22.77 3.85
CA LYS A 202 -15.33 -22.69 5.13
C LYS A 202 -14.52 -23.28 6.29
N LYS A 203 -13.92 -24.46 6.08
CA LYS A 203 -13.07 -25.13 7.07
C LYS A 203 -11.86 -24.26 7.45
N HIS A 204 -11.12 -23.76 6.46
CA HIS A 204 -9.89 -23.00 6.70
C HIS A 204 -10.16 -21.61 7.29
N THR A 205 -11.23 -20.93 6.87
CA THR A 205 -11.65 -19.65 7.48
C THR A 205 -11.88 -19.81 8.97
N LYS A 206 -12.70 -20.79 9.38
CA LYS A 206 -12.97 -21.07 10.79
C LYS A 206 -11.69 -21.41 11.55
N ALA A 207 -10.89 -22.33 11.02
CA ALA A 207 -9.65 -22.76 11.65
C ALA A 207 -8.63 -21.61 11.86
N LEU A 208 -8.59 -20.65 10.94
CA LEU A 208 -7.67 -19.52 11.02
C LEU A 208 -8.17 -18.40 11.93
N PHE A 209 -9.47 -18.11 11.95
CA PHE A 209 -9.97 -16.83 12.49
C PHE A 209 -10.98 -16.95 13.64
N ASP A 210 -11.67 -18.07 13.84
CA ASP A 210 -12.71 -18.20 14.88
C ASP A 210 -12.16 -17.85 16.27
N LYS A 211 -10.97 -18.34 16.61
CA LYS A 211 -10.34 -18.06 17.90
C LYS A 211 -10.11 -16.56 18.11
N ALA A 212 -9.66 -15.84 17.09
CA ALA A 212 -9.42 -14.39 17.19
C ALA A 212 -10.74 -13.62 17.25
N LEU A 213 -11.74 -14.05 16.48
CA LEU A 213 -13.07 -13.47 16.46
C LEU A 213 -13.75 -13.59 17.83
N PHE A 214 -13.81 -14.79 18.40
CA PHE A 214 -14.45 -15.02 19.70
C PHE A 214 -13.73 -14.37 20.88
N LYS A 215 -12.41 -14.12 20.75
CA LYS A 215 -11.64 -13.39 21.75
C LYS A 215 -11.72 -11.86 21.58
N GLY A 216 -12.38 -11.36 20.54
CA GLY A 216 -12.43 -9.93 20.24
C GLY A 216 -11.07 -9.35 19.81
N THR A 217 -10.15 -10.20 19.34
CA THR A 217 -8.80 -9.77 18.89
C THR A 217 -8.68 -9.75 17.37
N TYR A 218 -9.75 -10.03 16.65
CA TYR A 218 -9.78 -9.92 15.19
C TYR A 218 -9.86 -8.44 14.76
N PRO A 219 -9.15 -8.02 13.69
CA PRO A 219 -9.17 -6.63 13.24
C PRO A 219 -10.58 -6.10 12.98
N GLN A 220 -10.79 -4.83 13.30
CA GLN A 220 -12.06 -4.15 13.10
C GLN A 220 -12.07 -3.33 11.81
N VAL A 221 -13.27 -3.09 11.28
CA VAL A 221 -13.46 -2.17 10.15
C VAL A 221 -13.16 -0.74 10.61
N VAL A 222 -12.39 0.00 9.81
CA VAL A 222 -11.78 1.28 10.23
C VAL A 222 -12.78 2.38 10.61
N SER A 223 -14.01 2.36 10.09
CA SER A 223 -15.04 3.35 10.44
C SER A 223 -16.46 2.82 10.20
N GLY A 224 -17.45 3.49 10.80
CA GLY A 224 -18.88 3.19 10.60
C GLY A 224 -19.30 3.24 9.13
N ARG A 225 -18.87 4.26 8.38
CA ARG A 225 -19.14 4.37 6.93
C ARG A 225 -18.64 3.15 6.14
N HIS A 226 -17.44 2.65 6.47
CA HIS A 226 -16.90 1.47 5.80
C HIS A 226 -17.66 0.20 6.19
N LEU A 227 -18.11 0.10 7.44
CA LEU A 227 -18.91 -1.01 7.95
C LEU A 227 -20.28 -1.06 7.29
N GLU A 228 -21.01 0.06 7.23
CA GLU A 228 -22.32 0.16 6.58
C GLU A 228 -22.27 -0.27 5.12
N ARG A 229 -21.25 0.21 4.39
CA ARG A 229 -21.03 -0.20 2.99
C ARG A 229 -20.79 -1.70 2.86
N LEU A 230 -20.01 -2.31 3.75
CA LEU A 230 -19.76 -3.75 3.72
C LEU A 230 -21.01 -4.55 4.07
N ALA A 231 -21.77 -4.11 5.08
CA ALA A 231 -23.04 -4.73 5.46
C ALA A 231 -24.05 -4.70 4.30
N GLY A 232 -24.08 -3.61 3.52
CA GLY A 232 -24.92 -3.50 2.33
C GLY A 232 -24.61 -4.53 1.23
N PHE A 233 -23.42 -5.14 1.21
CA PHE A 233 -23.11 -6.21 0.26
C PHE A 233 -23.65 -7.58 0.69
N LEU A 234 -24.05 -7.76 1.95
CA LEU A 234 -24.57 -9.05 2.42
C LEU A 234 -25.92 -9.43 1.79
N SER A 235 -26.66 -8.46 1.25
CA SER A 235 -27.89 -8.70 0.48
C SER A 235 -27.65 -9.05 -0.99
N ASP A 236 -26.42 -8.91 -1.49
CA ASP A 236 -26.06 -9.17 -2.89
C ASP A 236 -25.50 -10.59 -3.05
N GLY A 237 -26.37 -11.59 -2.92
CA GLY A 237 -26.06 -13.01 -3.08
C GLY A 237 -26.53 -13.90 -1.93
N GLN A 238 -25.98 -15.11 -1.85
CA GLN A 238 -26.29 -16.08 -0.80
C GLN A 238 -25.15 -16.17 0.21
N VAL A 239 -25.47 -15.99 1.49
CA VAL A 239 -24.50 -16.13 2.58
C VAL A 239 -24.22 -17.61 2.86
N GLU A 240 -23.00 -18.04 2.56
CA GLU A 240 -22.55 -19.43 2.74
C GLU A 240 -21.84 -19.66 4.10
N LEU A 241 -21.30 -18.61 4.71
CA LEU A 241 -20.56 -18.64 5.97
C LEU A 241 -20.57 -17.26 6.62
N GLY A 242 -20.84 -17.19 7.93
CA GLY A 242 -20.92 -15.92 8.65
C GLY A 242 -22.20 -15.17 8.31
N GLY A 243 -22.07 -13.85 8.13
CA GLY A 243 -23.18 -12.91 7.99
C GLY A 243 -23.24 -11.99 9.20
#